data_AF-A0A2H3NKA0-F1
#
_entry.id   AF-A0A2H3NKA0-F1
#
_cell.length_a   1.000
_cell.length_b   1.000
_cell.length_c   1.000
_cell.angle_alpha   90.00
_cell.angle_beta   90.00
_cell.angle_gamma   90.00
#
_symmetry.space_group_name_H-M   'P 1'
#
loop_
_entity.id
_entity.type
_entity.pdbx_description
1 polymer ?
#
loop_
_entity_poly.entity_id
_entity_poly.type
_entity_poly.pdbx_seq_one_letter_code
_entity_poly.pdbx_strand_id
1 'polypeptide(L)'
;MQLRKTSARRGLIESDGTMRLPAGNAATGFVDARDIAAVSVAALTEDGHAGAAYTITGPEALTYHEAADVLSEAWSRDIRYEP
;
A
#
# COMPACT_ATOMS: atom_id res chain seq x y z
N MET A 1 25.34 -27.39 7.73
CA MET A 1 24.11 -27.30 6.90
C MET A 1 23.30 -26.14 7.43
N GLN A 2 23.49 -24.94 6.86
CA GLN A 2 23.00 -23.69 7.42
C GLN A 2 21.78 -23.24 6.63
N LEU A 3 20.65 -23.16 7.32
CA LEU A 3 19.38 -22.68 6.79
C LEU A 3 19.57 -21.24 6.29
N ARG A 4 19.54 -21.05 4.97
CA ARG A 4 19.52 -19.74 4.33
C ARG A 4 18.21 -19.06 4.75
N LYS A 5 18.32 -17.95 5.48
CA LYS A 5 17.18 -17.06 5.75
C LYS A 5 16.63 -16.57 4.42
N THR A 6 15.46 -17.08 4.05
CA THR A 6 14.62 -16.57 2.97
C THR A 6 14.19 -15.13 3.28
N SER A 7 13.91 -14.35 2.23
CA SER A 7 13.26 -13.03 2.20
C SER A 7 14.14 -11.78 2.02
N ALA A 8 14.88 -11.72 0.92
CA ALA A 8 14.85 -10.47 0.16
C ALA A 8 13.49 -10.41 -0.55
N ARG A 9 12.48 -9.76 0.05
CA ARG A 9 11.28 -9.37 -0.71
C ARG A 9 11.75 -8.31 -1.72
N ARG A 10 11.81 -8.67 -2.99
CA ARG A 10 11.91 -7.69 -4.08
C ARG A 10 10.56 -6.97 -4.11
N GLY A 11 10.52 -5.81 -3.47
CA GLY A 11 9.31 -5.01 -3.30
C GLY A 11 8.82 -4.41 -4.63
N LEU A 12 7.72 -3.66 -4.54
CA LEU A 12 7.09 -2.94 -5.65
C LEU A 12 8.03 -1.92 -6.32
N ILE A 13 9.07 -1.49 -5.60
CA ILE A 13 10.09 -0.53 -6.05
C ILE A 13 11.39 -1.29 -6.24
N GLU A 14 11.93 -1.19 -7.46
CA GLU A 14 13.18 -1.82 -7.84
C GLU A 14 14.41 -1.13 -7.23
N SER A 15 15.59 -1.74 -7.39
CA SER A 15 16.84 -1.19 -6.84
C SER A 15 17.22 0.16 -7.46
N ASP A 16 16.75 0.46 -8.67
CA ASP A 16 16.94 1.75 -9.34
C ASP A 16 15.96 2.83 -8.85
N GLY A 17 14.99 2.49 -7.98
CA GLY A 17 13.94 3.40 -7.52
C GLY A 17 12.69 3.40 -8.38
N THR A 18 12.60 2.53 -9.39
CA THR A 18 11.47 2.52 -10.30
C THR A 18 10.36 1.59 -9.82
N MET A 19 9.13 2.09 -9.88
CA MET A 19 7.90 1.33 -9.74
C MET A 19 7.33 1.05 -11.14
N ARG A 20 7.25 -0.22 -11.53
CA ARG A 20 6.75 -0.65 -12.85
C ARG A 20 5.45 -1.42 -12.70
N LEU A 21 4.34 -0.75 -12.96
CA LEU A 21 2.98 -1.29 -12.82
C LEU A 21 2.12 -0.81 -13.98
N PRO A 22 1.23 -1.65 -14.54
CA PRO A 22 0.36 -1.25 -15.64
C PRO A 22 -0.85 -0.44 -15.14
N ALA A 23 -0.63 0.60 -14.33
CA ALA A 23 -1.69 1.38 -13.70
C ALA A 23 -2.04 2.67 -14.47
N GLY A 24 -1.26 3.05 -15.49
CA GLY A 24 -1.43 4.31 -16.23
C GLY A 24 -1.62 5.50 -15.28
N ASN A 25 -2.67 6.29 -15.50
CA ASN A 25 -3.05 7.43 -14.64
C ASN A 25 -4.14 7.07 -13.63
N ALA A 26 -4.32 5.79 -13.28
CA ALA A 26 -5.33 5.38 -12.31
C ALA A 26 -4.99 5.92 -10.92
N ALA A 27 -6.01 6.46 -10.25
CA ALA A 27 -5.91 6.86 -8.84
C ALA A 27 -6.34 5.71 -7.92
N THR A 28 -5.60 5.51 -6.83
CA THR A 28 -5.80 4.44 -5.86
C THR A 28 -5.96 5.04 -4.46
N GLY A 29 -7.00 4.63 -3.73
CA GLY A 29 -7.18 4.99 -2.32
C GLY A 29 -6.28 4.15 -1.42
N PHE A 30 -4.99 4.47 -1.34
CA PHE A 30 -4.02 3.74 -0.52
C PHE A 30 -4.40 3.78 0.96
N VAL A 31 -4.79 2.63 1.51
CA VAL A 31 -5.23 2.49 2.89
C VAL A 31 -4.10 1.95 3.77
N ASP A 32 -3.98 2.49 4.98
CA ASP A 32 -3.06 1.95 5.98
C ASP A 32 -3.59 0.61 6.52
N ALA A 33 -2.71 -0.38 6.68
CA ALA A 33 -3.09 -1.68 7.23
C ALA A 33 -3.68 -1.58 8.65
N ARG A 34 -3.29 -0.56 9.43
CA ARG A 34 -3.82 -0.28 10.76
C ARG A 34 -5.28 0.15 10.74
N ASP A 35 -5.71 0.85 9.70
CA ASP A 35 -7.11 1.28 9.55
C ASP A 35 -8.00 0.08 9.20
N ILE A 36 -7.51 -0.80 8.32
CA ILE A 36 -8.18 -2.09 8.07
C ILE A 36 -8.28 -2.90 9.36
N ALA A 37 -7.20 -2.97 10.14
CA ALA A 37 -7.19 -3.70 11.40
C ALA A 37 -8.18 -3.10 12.41
N ALA A 38 -8.25 -1.77 12.53
CA ALA A 38 -9.19 -1.10 13.41
C ALA A 38 -10.65 -1.43 13.07
N VAL A 39 -11.01 -1.35 11.78
CA VAL A 39 -12.36 -1.73 11.32
C VAL A 39 -12.63 -3.21 11.54
N SER A 40 -11.64 -4.07 11.28
CA SER A 40 -11.76 -5.51 11.50
C SER A 40 -11.97 -5.87 12.97
N VAL A 41 -11.27 -5.20 13.88
CA VAL A 41 -11.44 -5.39 15.33
C VAL A 41 -12.85 -5.01 15.73
N ALA A 42 -13.32 -3.80 15.38
CA ALA A 42 -14.69 -3.38 15.67
C ALA A 42 -15.72 -4.36 15.11
N ALA A 43 -15.60 -4.74 13.83
CA ALA A 43 -16.52 -5.66 13.18
C ALA A 43 -16.58 -7.07 13.81
N LEU A 44 -15.49 -7.53 14.43
CA LEU A 44 -15.42 -8.85 15.06
C LEU A 44 -15.81 -8.85 16.53
N THR A 45 -15.69 -7.72 17.22
CA THR A 45 -15.91 -7.64 18.68
C THR A 45 -17.16 -6.89 19.10
N GLU A 46 -17.77 -6.13 18.20
CA GLU A 46 -18.97 -5.33 18.47
C GLU A 46 -20.20 -5.90 17.74
N ASP A 47 -21.39 -5.65 18.29
CA ASP A 47 -22.65 -6.05 17.67
C ASP A 47 -23.01 -5.14 16.48
N GLY A 48 -23.86 -5.63 15.57
CA GLY A 48 -24.42 -4.83 14.47
C GLY A 48 -23.63 -4.85 13.16
N HIS A 49 -22.50 -5.56 13.11
CA HIS A 49 -21.68 -5.70 11.90
C HIS A 49 -22.02 -6.95 11.06
N ALA A 50 -22.95 -7.79 11.50
CA ALA A 50 -23.34 -9.01 10.81
C ALA A 50 -23.90 -8.72 9.41
N GLY A 51 -23.24 -9.28 8.38
CA GLY A 51 -23.63 -9.08 6.98
C GLY A 51 -23.28 -7.70 6.40
N ALA A 52 -22.58 -6.85 7.16
CA ALA A 52 -22.13 -5.55 6.67
C ALA A 52 -20.93 -5.70 5.71
N ALA A 53 -20.84 -4.78 4.74
CA ALA A 53 -19.70 -4.62 3.86
C ALA A 53 -19.18 -3.19 3.95
N TYR A 54 -17.89 -3.05 4.27
CA TYR A 54 -17.24 -1.75 4.44
C TYR A 54 -16.24 -1.51 3.32
N THR A 55 -16.40 -0.40 2.61
CA THR A 55 -15.37 0.14 1.72
C THR A 55 -14.40 0.96 2.57
N ILE A 56 -13.18 0.46 2.74
CA ILE A 56 -12.13 1.11 3.54
C ILE A 56 -11.05 1.59 2.58
N THR A 57 -10.77 2.90 2.58
CA THR A 57 -9.77 3.53 1.72
C THR A 57 -8.91 4.49 2.53
N GLY A 58 -7.78 4.91 1.96
CA GLY A 58 -7.08 6.10 2.45
C GLY A 58 -7.92 7.37 2.33
N PRO A 59 -7.47 8.47 2.96
CA PRO A 59 -8.17 9.76 2.94
C PRO A 59 -8.20 10.40 1.54
N GLU A 60 -7.25 10.04 0.69
CA GLU A 60 -7.09 10.61 -0.65
C GLU A 60 -6.78 9.50 -1.65
N ALA A 61 -7.28 9.65 -2.88
CA ALA A 61 -6.94 8.79 -3.99
C ALA A 61 -5.76 9.39 -4.74
N LEU A 62 -4.63 8.66 -4.79
CA LEU A 62 -3.40 9.11 -5.43
C LEU A 62 -3.14 8.30 -6.69
N THR A 63 -2.69 8.97 -7.74
CA THR A 63 -2.03 8.32 -8.87
C THR A 63 -0.70 7.70 -8.41
N TYR A 64 -0.19 6.75 -9.18
CA TYR A 64 1.13 6.17 -8.90
C TYR A 64 2.29 7.16 -9.10
N HIS A 65 2.09 8.24 -9.86
CA HIS A 65 3.02 9.37 -9.93
C HIS A 65 3.07 10.13 -8.59
N GLU A 66 1.91 10.54 -8.06
CA GLU A 66 1.84 11.23 -6.77
C GLU A 66 2.31 10.35 -5.60
N ALA A 67 1.99 9.05 -5.64
CA ALA A 67 2.49 8.10 -4.65
C ALA A 67 4.03 8.00 -4.68
N ALA A 68 4.65 8.06 -5.86
CA ALA A 68 6.10 8.07 -6.00
C ALA A 68 6.72 9.35 -5.43
N ASP A 69 6.08 10.50 -5.60
CA ASP A 69 6.52 11.78 -5.02
C ASP A 69 6.48 11.75 -3.48
N VAL A 70 5.36 11.29 -2.91
CA VAL A 70 5.20 11.14 -1.45
C VAL A 70 6.23 10.19 -0.87
N LEU A 71 6.47 9.05 -1.52
CA LEU A 71 7.48 8.09 -1.07
C LEU A 71 8.90 8.67 -1.21
N SER A 72 9.15 9.45 -2.26
CA SER A 72 10.46 10.07 -2.48
C SER A 72 10.81 11.04 -1.36
N GLU A 73 9.85 11.88 -0.96
CA GLU A 73 10.00 12.79 0.17
C GLU A 73 10.22 12.01 1.47
N ALA A 74 9.34 11.06 1.77
CA ALA A 74 9.37 10.30 3.02
C ALA A 74 10.66 9.48 3.20
N TRP A 75 11.23 8.97 2.11
CA TRP A 75 12.42 8.12 2.14
C TRP A 75 13.71 8.85 1.75
N SER A 76 13.62 10.14 1.40
CA SER A 76 14.76 10.93 0.92
C SER A 76 15.54 10.22 -0.20
N ARG A 77 14.81 9.62 -1.14
CA ARG A 77 15.34 8.83 -2.26
C ARG A 77 14.51 9.10 -3.51
N ASP A 78 15.14 9.21 -4.67
CA ASP A 78 14.42 9.31 -5.95
C ASP A 78 13.63 8.01 -6.22
N ILE A 79 12.30 8.11 -6.22
CA ILE A 79 11.36 7.03 -6.55
C ILE A 79 10.50 7.54 -7.70
N ARG A 80 10.40 6.73 -8.76
CA ARG A 80 9.73 7.12 -10.00
C ARG A 80 8.76 6.04 -10.45
N TYR A 81 7.66 6.45 -11.06
CA TYR A 81 6.69 5.53 -11.65
C TYR A 81 6.84 5.49 -13.18
N GLU A 82 6.99 4.29 -13.72
CA GLU A 82 7.06 4.00 -15.16
C GLU A 82 5.95 2.97 -15.50
N PRO A 83 4.86 3.39 -16.17
CA PRO A 83 3.75 2.51 -16.56
C PRO A 83 4.12 1.35 -17.49
#